data_AF-A0A4P7L1K6-F1
#
_entry.id   AF-A0A4P7L1K6-F1
#
_cell.length_a   1.000
_cell.length_b   1.000
_cell.length_c   1.000
_cell.angle_alpha   90.00
_cell.angle_beta   90.00
_cell.angle_gamma   90.00
#
_symmetry.space_group_name_H-M   'P 1'
#
loop_
_entity.id
_entity.type
_entity.pdbx_description
1 polymer ?
#
loop_
_entity_poly.entity_id
_entity_poly.type
_entity_poly.pdbx_seq_one_letter_code
_entity_poly.pdbx_strand_id
1 'polypeptide(L)'
;MTKKFTPTPHDAIFKQFLSEKETAKDFFDIWLPDKIKSLCDLNSLKVESGSFIDSEMKNYQSDILYSVKTTKGSGYIYVLIESQSSPDKLIAWRLMRYSMAAMQKHLESGHKELPLVFPIVFYCGEQSPHPYSTNWLDCFYDKKLAESIYTNPFKLADVTTLDG
;
A
#
# COMPACT_ATOMS: atom_id res chain seq x y z
N MET A 1 -11.12 19.71 -12.57
CA MET A 1 -10.01 19.81 -13.53
C MET A 1 -8.96 18.79 -13.14
N THR A 2 -8.82 17.72 -13.92
CA THR A 2 -7.81 16.67 -13.70
C THR A 2 -6.43 17.21 -14.08
N LYS A 3 -5.57 17.48 -13.09
CA LYS A 3 -4.15 17.78 -13.34
C LYS A 3 -3.56 16.56 -14.05
N LYS A 4 -3.16 16.71 -15.31
CA LYS A 4 -2.32 15.71 -15.99
C LYS A 4 -1.02 15.58 -15.19
N PHE A 5 -0.81 14.42 -14.58
CA PHE A 5 0.45 14.08 -13.92
C PHE A 5 1.55 13.99 -14.98
N THR A 6 2.61 14.77 -14.82
CA THR A 6 3.83 14.66 -15.63
C THR A 6 4.86 13.94 -14.76
N PRO A 7 5.32 12.74 -15.14
CA PRO A 7 6.31 12.01 -14.37
C PRO A 7 7.56 12.86 -14.16
N THR A 8 8.02 12.98 -12.91
CA THR A 8 9.33 13.59 -12.66
C THR A 8 10.44 12.62 -13.10
N PRO A 9 11.64 13.10 -13.44
CA PRO A 9 12.78 12.22 -13.75
C PRO A 9 13.03 11.17 -12.66
N HIS A 10 12.78 11.54 -11.40
CA HIS A 10 12.87 10.63 -10.25
C HIS A 10 11.83 9.50 -10.30
N ASP A 11 10.58 9.77 -10.73
CA ASP A 11 9.54 8.74 -10.86
C ASP A 11 9.83 7.75 -11.98
N ALA A 12 10.43 8.22 -13.08
CA ALA A 12 10.84 7.36 -14.19
C ALA A 12 12.01 6.45 -13.79
N ILE A 13 13.02 7.01 -13.10
CA ILE A 13 14.13 6.23 -12.55
C ILE A 13 13.63 5.23 -11.51
N PHE A 14 12.72 5.63 -10.63
CA PHE A 14 12.10 4.75 -9.63
C PHE A 14 11.42 3.53 -10.28
N LYS A 15 10.60 3.77 -11.31
CA LYS A 15 9.94 2.68 -12.04
C LYS A 15 10.91 1.74 -12.72
N GLN A 16 11.94 2.30 -13.37
CA GLN A 16 12.96 1.49 -14.02
C GLN A 16 13.75 0.68 -12.98
N PHE A 17 14.15 1.32 -11.88
CA PHE A 17 14.91 0.71 -10.80
C PHE A 17 14.17 -0.47 -10.17
N LEU A 18 12.87 -0.32 -9.88
CA LEU A 18 12.09 -1.40 -9.27
C LEU A 18 11.58 -2.42 -10.30
N SER A 19 11.45 -2.06 -11.59
CA SER A 19 11.12 -3.07 -12.62
C SER A 19 12.15 -4.21 -12.72
N GLU A 20 13.38 -3.97 -12.29
CA GLU A 20 14.45 -4.97 -12.18
C GLU A 20 14.29 -5.82 -10.90
N LYS A 21 14.16 -7.14 -11.07
CA LYS A 21 13.81 -8.07 -9.99
C LYS A 21 14.86 -8.12 -8.86
N GLU A 22 16.15 -8.15 -9.19
CA GLU A 22 17.21 -8.23 -8.18
C GLU A 22 17.29 -6.94 -7.36
N THR A 23 17.16 -5.79 -8.02
CA THR A 23 17.07 -4.49 -7.36
C THR A 23 15.87 -4.40 -6.41
N ALA A 24 14.72 -4.93 -6.83
CA ALA A 24 13.54 -5.00 -5.97
C ALA A 24 13.77 -5.92 -4.76
N LYS A 25 14.48 -7.04 -4.90
CA LYS A 25 14.84 -7.90 -3.75
C LYS A 25 15.69 -7.15 -2.73
N ASP A 26 16.72 -6.45 -3.18
CA ASP A 26 17.60 -5.67 -2.29
C ASP A 26 16.81 -4.57 -1.58
N PHE A 27 15.91 -3.88 -2.30
CA PHE A 27 15.00 -2.91 -1.70
C PHE A 27 14.15 -3.54 -0.59
N PHE A 28 13.61 -4.73 -0.83
CA PHE A 28 12.71 -5.41 0.10
C PHE A 28 13.48 -5.94 1.31
N ASP A 29 14.71 -6.40 1.12
CA ASP A 29 15.55 -6.87 2.22
C ASP A 29 15.92 -5.75 3.20
N ILE A 30 16.16 -4.54 2.68
CA ILE A 30 16.51 -3.34 3.46
C ILE A 30 15.28 -2.75 4.16
N TRP A 31 14.15 -2.62 3.47
CA TRP A 31 13.03 -1.78 3.92
C TRP A 31 11.84 -2.55 4.49
N LEU A 32 11.72 -3.87 4.28
CA LEU A 32 10.67 -4.64 4.95
C LEU A 32 11.05 -4.94 6.40
N PRO A 33 10.13 -4.74 7.36
CA PRO A 33 10.34 -5.19 8.74
C PRO A 33 10.60 -6.69 8.80
N ASP A 34 11.50 -7.14 9.68
CA ASP A 34 11.89 -8.56 9.80
C ASP A 34 10.69 -9.52 9.91
N LYS A 35 9.64 -9.11 10.62
CA LYS A 35 8.42 -9.90 10.76
C LYS A 35 7.73 -10.13 9.40
N ILE A 36 7.62 -9.10 8.56
CA ILE A 36 7.02 -9.22 7.23
C ILE A 36 7.98 -9.96 6.30
N LYS A 37 9.26 -9.61 6.33
CA LYS A 37 10.30 -10.24 5.52
C LYS A 37 10.39 -11.75 5.76
N SER A 38 10.30 -12.21 7.01
CA SER A 38 10.32 -13.65 7.35
C SER A 38 9.14 -14.46 6.77
N LEU A 39 8.07 -13.77 6.39
CA LEU A 39 6.90 -14.38 5.76
C LEU A 39 7.02 -14.40 4.23
N CYS A 40 7.95 -13.69 3.62
CA CYS A 40 8.05 -13.49 2.18
C CYS A 40 9.07 -14.44 1.52
N ASP A 41 8.67 -15.14 0.46
CA ASP A 41 9.61 -15.72 -0.50
C ASP A 41 9.99 -14.65 -1.54
N LEU A 42 11.08 -13.91 -1.30
CA LEU A 42 11.53 -12.83 -2.19
C LEU A 42 11.90 -13.31 -3.61
N ASN A 43 12.15 -14.61 -3.82
CA ASN A 43 12.36 -15.14 -5.17
C ASN A 43 11.08 -15.20 -6.00
N SER A 44 9.92 -15.14 -5.34
CA SER A 44 8.60 -15.12 -5.98
C SER A 44 8.12 -13.72 -6.37
N LEU A 45 8.91 -12.66 -6.11
CA LEU A 45 8.56 -11.28 -6.42
C LEU A 45 8.06 -11.13 -7.86
N LYS A 46 6.87 -10.56 -7.99
CA LYS A 46 6.20 -10.31 -9.26
C LYS A 46 5.53 -8.94 -9.21
N VAL A 47 5.81 -8.11 -10.22
CA VAL A 47 5.06 -6.85 -10.44
C VAL A 47 3.67 -7.20 -10.95
N GLU A 48 2.63 -6.71 -10.28
CA GLU A 48 1.25 -6.84 -10.74
C GLU A 48 0.94 -5.82 -11.85
N SER A 49 0.16 -6.25 -12.83
CA SER A 49 -0.10 -5.46 -14.03
C SER A 49 -0.95 -4.22 -13.74
N GLY A 50 -0.82 -3.19 -14.57
CA GLY A 50 -1.62 -1.95 -14.46
C GLY A 50 -3.14 -2.16 -14.49
N SER A 51 -3.61 -3.30 -15.00
CA SER A 51 -5.02 -3.75 -14.93
C SER A 51 -5.44 -4.21 -13.53
N PHE A 52 -4.54 -4.82 -12.75
CA PHE A 52 -4.75 -5.05 -11.31
C PHE A 52 -4.69 -3.73 -10.53
N ILE A 53 -4.21 -2.65 -11.14
CA ILE A 53 -4.05 -1.32 -10.53
C ILE A 53 -5.18 -0.35 -11.02
N ASP A 54 -6.11 -0.80 -11.87
CA ASP A 54 -7.12 0.04 -12.56
C ASP A 54 -8.08 0.97 -11.75
N SER A 55 -8.53 2.00 -12.48
CA SER A 55 -9.34 3.22 -12.26
C SER A 55 -8.87 4.23 -11.21
N GLU A 56 -8.85 3.89 -9.92
CA GLU A 56 -8.53 4.88 -8.88
C GLU A 56 -7.02 5.15 -8.73
N MET A 57 -6.19 4.10 -8.82
CA MET A 57 -4.72 4.25 -8.72
C MET A 57 -4.09 4.74 -10.03
N LYS A 58 -4.74 4.56 -11.19
CA LYS A 58 -4.22 5.05 -12.48
C LYS A 58 -4.03 6.56 -12.55
N ASN A 59 -4.72 7.33 -11.68
CA ASN A 59 -4.53 8.77 -11.61
C ASN A 59 -3.14 9.16 -11.09
N TYR A 60 -2.42 8.24 -10.47
CA TYR A 60 -1.09 8.44 -9.91
C TYR A 60 -0.12 7.51 -10.63
N GLN A 61 0.63 8.07 -11.57
CA GLN A 61 1.48 7.27 -12.45
C GLN A 61 2.78 6.81 -11.78
N SER A 62 2.93 6.87 -10.45
CA SER A 62 4.21 6.61 -9.73
C SER A 62 4.18 5.36 -8.86
N ASP A 63 3.11 4.57 -8.89
CA ASP A 63 2.91 3.45 -7.96
C ASP A 63 3.32 2.11 -8.56
N ILE A 64 3.84 1.22 -7.72
CA ILE A 64 4.15 -0.17 -8.05
C ILE A 64 3.54 -1.09 -7.00
N LEU A 65 2.89 -2.16 -7.46
CA LEU A 65 2.37 -3.21 -6.59
C LEU A 65 3.10 -4.52 -6.91
N TYR A 66 3.76 -5.10 -5.90
CA TYR A 66 4.31 -6.44 -5.98
C TYR A 66 3.40 -7.44 -5.30
N SER A 67 3.29 -8.64 -5.86
CA SER A 67 2.88 -9.82 -5.13
C SER A 67 4.11 -10.65 -4.73
N VAL A 68 4.04 -11.18 -3.50
CA VAL A 68 5.06 -12.07 -2.93
C VAL A 68 4.36 -13.25 -2.29
N LYS A 69 4.76 -14.47 -2.64
CA LYS A 69 4.26 -15.68 -1.99
C LYS A 69 4.71 -15.73 -0.55
N THR A 70 3.85 -16.26 0.31
CA THR A 70 4.23 -16.51 1.69
C THR A 70 5.07 -17.78 1.84
N THR A 71 6.04 -17.78 2.74
CA THR A 71 6.82 -18.98 3.10
C THR A 71 5.99 -20.05 3.82
N LYS A 72 4.84 -19.66 4.39
CA LYS A 72 3.91 -20.55 5.11
C LYS A 72 2.55 -20.56 4.40
N GLY A 73 2.32 -21.55 3.55
CA GLY A 73 1.04 -21.79 2.88
C GLY A 73 0.89 -21.11 1.52
N SER A 74 -0.33 -21.08 0.99
CA SER A 74 -0.66 -20.56 -0.34
C SER A 74 -1.04 -19.07 -0.36
N GLY A 75 -0.73 -18.33 0.71
CA GLY A 75 -1.05 -16.92 0.84
C GLY A 75 -0.14 -16.01 0.01
N TYR A 76 -0.59 -14.78 -0.20
CA TYR A 76 0.19 -13.71 -0.83
C TYR A 76 0.25 -12.49 0.09
N ILE A 77 1.41 -11.83 0.10
CA ILE A 77 1.57 -10.48 0.62
C ILE A 77 1.74 -9.57 -0.59
N TYR A 78 0.96 -8.49 -0.63
CA TYR A 78 1.21 -7.41 -1.56
C TYR A 78 2.11 -6.37 -0.91
N VAL A 79 3.12 -5.90 -1.65
CA VAL A 79 3.93 -4.74 -1.25
C VAL A 79 3.60 -3.60 -2.20
N LEU A 80 2.99 -2.56 -1.65
CA LEU A 80 2.61 -1.36 -2.38
C LEU A 80 3.69 -0.31 -2.16
N ILE A 81 4.23 0.26 -3.24
CA ILE A 81 5.26 1.29 -3.16
C ILE A 81 4.79 2.50 -3.96
N GLU A 82 4.70 3.66 -3.29
CA GLU A 82 4.49 4.94 -3.96
C GLU A 82 5.76 5.78 -3.93
N SER A 83 6.21 6.21 -5.11
CA SER A 83 7.28 7.20 -5.24
C SER A 83 6.77 8.62 -5.05
N GLN A 84 7.53 9.40 -4.29
CA GLN A 84 7.21 10.78 -3.99
C GLN A 84 8.48 11.65 -3.92
N SER A 85 8.51 12.72 -4.72
CA SER A 85 9.56 13.74 -4.69
C SER A 85 9.16 15.03 -3.95
N SER A 86 7.86 15.35 -3.90
CA SER A 86 7.33 16.49 -3.14
C SER A 86 6.49 15.99 -1.98
N PRO A 87 6.75 16.40 -0.72
CA PRO A 87 6.07 15.83 0.44
C PRO A 87 4.56 16.16 0.45
N ASP A 88 3.74 15.19 0.87
CA ASP A 88 2.27 15.26 0.89
C ASP A 88 1.81 14.91 2.30
N LYS A 89 1.07 15.84 2.92
CA LYS A 89 0.55 15.69 4.27
C LYS A 89 -0.42 14.51 4.41
N LEU A 90 -1.05 14.09 3.32
CA LEU A 90 -2.02 13.00 3.29
C LEU A 90 -1.48 11.72 2.62
N ILE A 91 -0.15 11.56 2.50
CA ILE A 91 0.45 10.35 1.91
C ILE A 91 0.00 9.07 2.61
N ALA A 92 -0.10 9.09 3.94
CA ALA A 92 -0.55 7.92 4.70
C ALA A 92 -2.01 7.53 4.35
N TRP A 93 -2.89 8.51 4.18
CA TRP A 93 -4.26 8.27 3.71
C TRP A 93 -4.30 7.73 2.28
N ARG A 94 -3.44 8.26 1.40
CA ARG A 94 -3.31 7.77 0.02
C ARG A 94 -2.91 6.29 -0.02
N LEU A 95 -1.87 5.91 0.72
CA LEU A 95 -1.44 4.52 0.85
C LEU A 95 -2.53 3.60 1.40
N MET A 96 -3.35 4.07 2.35
CA MET A 96 -4.48 3.28 2.85
C MET A 96 -5.53 3.03 1.78
N ARG A 97 -5.91 4.05 1.00
CA ARG A 97 -6.86 3.89 -0.11
C ARG A 97 -6.37 2.87 -1.13
N TYR A 98 -5.10 2.94 -1.48
CA TYR A 98 -4.49 2.00 -2.42
C TYR A 98 -4.40 0.59 -1.86
N SER A 99 -4.08 0.46 -0.58
CA SER A 99 -4.05 -0.83 0.09
C SER A 99 -5.43 -1.49 0.09
N MET A 100 -6.48 -0.72 0.40
CA MET A 100 -7.88 -1.19 0.32
C MET A 100 -8.30 -1.52 -1.11
N ALA A 101 -7.87 -0.75 -2.11
CA ALA A 101 -8.15 -1.04 -3.52
C ALA A 101 -7.47 -2.34 -3.99
N ALA A 102 -6.22 -2.59 -3.59
CA ALA A 102 -5.52 -3.84 -3.86
C ALA A 102 -6.21 -5.04 -3.20
N MET A 103 -6.64 -4.87 -1.94
CA MET A 103 -7.44 -5.86 -1.20
C MET A 103 -8.76 -6.18 -1.91
N GLN A 104 -9.50 -5.16 -2.35
CA GLN A 104 -10.76 -5.33 -3.06
C GLN A 104 -10.57 -6.12 -4.36
N LYS A 105 -9.53 -5.80 -5.14
CA LYS A 105 -9.25 -6.51 -6.40
C LYS A 105 -8.82 -7.95 -6.22
N HIS A 106 -8.13 -8.24 -5.12
CA HIS A 106 -7.84 -9.62 -4.75
C HIS A 106 -9.12 -10.44 -4.56
N LEU A 107 -10.15 -9.87 -3.92
CA LEU A 107 -11.46 -10.53 -3.80
C LEU A 107 -12.14 -10.67 -5.16
N GLU A 108 -12.10 -9.63 -5.99
CA GLU A 108 -12.68 -9.65 -7.35
C GLU A 108 -12.02 -10.67 -8.28
N SER A 109 -10.75 -11.04 -8.04
CA SER A 109 -10.07 -12.10 -8.77
C SER A 109 -10.43 -13.51 -8.29
N GLY A 110 -11.45 -13.65 -7.43
CA GLY A 110 -12.02 -14.92 -7.00
C GLY A 110 -11.45 -15.48 -5.70
N HIS A 111 -10.61 -14.73 -5.00
CA HIS A 111 -10.14 -15.13 -3.67
C HIS A 111 -11.22 -14.87 -2.61
N LYS A 112 -11.24 -15.70 -1.56
CA LYS A 112 -12.27 -15.67 -0.51
C LYS A 112 -11.82 -14.93 0.76
N GLU A 113 -10.54 -14.64 0.87
CA GLU A 113 -9.93 -14.01 2.05
C GLU A 113 -9.15 -12.78 1.62
N LEU A 114 -8.97 -11.83 2.53
CA LEU A 114 -8.19 -10.63 2.27
C LEU A 114 -6.68 -10.94 2.27
N PRO A 115 -5.91 -10.34 1.34
CA PRO A 115 -4.47 -10.40 1.39
C PRO A 115 -3.93 -9.39 2.43
N LEU A 116 -2.71 -9.62 2.91
CA LEU A 116 -1.97 -8.56 3.59
C LEU A 116 -1.39 -7.62 2.54
N VAL A 117 -1.54 -6.32 2.75
CA VAL A 117 -0.91 -5.28 1.93
C VAL A 117 0.03 -4.46 2.82
N PHE A 118 1.30 -4.38 2.45
CA PHE A 118 2.32 -3.60 3.15
C PHE A 118 2.66 -2.35 2.32
N PRO A 119 2.19 -1.17 2.70
CA PRO A 119 2.48 0.07 1.98
C PRO A 119 3.83 0.67 2.37
N ILE A 120 4.54 1.21 1.37
CA ILE A 120 5.83 1.89 1.50
C ILE A 120 5.77 3.20 0.73
N VAL A 121 6.23 4.30 1.35
CA VAL A 121 6.54 5.54 0.62
C VAL A 121 8.02 5.51 0.26
N PHE A 122 8.33 5.56 -1.02
CA PHE A 122 9.67 5.82 -1.52
C PHE A 122 9.85 7.33 -1.69
N TYR A 123 10.53 7.97 -0.74
CA TYR A 123 10.69 9.42 -0.73
C TYR A 123 12.06 9.86 -1.24
N CYS A 124 12.08 10.67 -2.30
CA CYS A 124 13.29 11.27 -2.87
C CYS A 124 13.04 12.75 -3.17
N GLY A 125 12.86 13.54 -2.09
CA GLY A 125 12.57 14.97 -2.17
C GLY A 125 13.66 15.86 -1.56
N GLU A 126 13.59 17.15 -1.90
CA GLU A 126 14.55 18.15 -1.39
C GLU A 126 14.41 18.39 0.12
N GLN A 127 13.21 18.24 0.68
CA GLN A 127 12.95 18.42 2.10
C GLN A 127 13.25 17.13 2.87
N SER A 128 14.39 17.08 3.54
CA SER A 128 14.81 15.92 4.35
C SER A 128 15.03 16.30 5.82
N PRO A 129 14.57 15.48 6.79
CA PRO A 129 13.81 14.24 6.62
C PRO A 129 12.37 14.49 6.13
N HIS A 130 11.68 13.42 5.67
CA HIS A 130 10.27 13.51 5.25
C HIS A 130 9.41 14.15 6.37
N PRO A 131 8.68 15.24 6.09
CA PRO A 131 8.11 16.08 7.16
C PRO A 131 6.75 15.61 7.69
N TYR A 132 6.10 14.64 7.04
CA TYR A 132 4.74 14.22 7.39
C TYR A 132 4.69 12.78 7.92
N SER A 133 3.67 12.49 8.73
CA SER A 133 3.47 11.16 9.29
C SER A 133 3.10 10.13 8.22
N THR A 134 3.59 8.90 8.41
CA THR A 134 3.20 7.71 7.65
C THR A 134 2.13 6.88 8.35
N ASN A 135 1.67 7.29 9.55
CA ASN A 135 0.54 6.67 10.22
C ASN A 135 -0.75 7.38 9.78
N TRP A 136 -1.65 6.65 9.11
CA TRP A 136 -2.89 7.21 8.56
C TRP A 136 -3.85 7.74 9.63
N LEU A 137 -3.73 7.28 10.88
CA LEU A 137 -4.53 7.80 12.00
C LEU A 137 -4.14 9.25 12.36
N ASP A 138 -2.94 9.70 12.00
CA ASP A 138 -2.52 11.10 12.14
C ASP A 138 -3.18 12.03 11.11
N CYS A 139 -3.91 11.49 10.13
CA CYS A 139 -4.71 12.29 9.20
C CYS A 139 -6.02 12.79 9.81
N PHE A 140 -6.45 12.26 10.97
CA PHE A 140 -7.66 12.70 11.66
C PHE A 140 -7.38 13.88 12.59
N TYR A 141 -8.39 14.73 12.78
CA TYR A 141 -8.33 15.82 13.75
C TYR A 141 -8.16 15.29 15.19
N ASP A 142 -8.93 14.26 15.56
CA ASP A 142 -8.80 13.54 16.83
C ASP A 142 -8.30 12.12 16.58
N LYS A 143 -6.98 11.95 16.71
CA LYS A 143 -6.31 10.65 16.54
C LYS A 143 -6.80 9.59 17.52
N LYS A 144 -7.03 9.95 18.79
CA LYS A 144 -7.41 8.98 19.83
C LYS A 144 -8.82 8.45 19.56
N LEU A 145 -9.72 9.32 19.13
CA LEU A 145 -11.05 8.90 18.70
C LEU A 145 -10.95 7.99 17.47
N ALA A 146 -10.13 8.33 16.48
CA ALA A 146 -9.91 7.49 15.29
C ALA A 146 -9.34 6.11 15.66
N GLU A 147 -8.35 6.04 16.55
CA GLU A 147 -7.81 4.78 17.09
C GLU A 147 -8.94 3.93 17.70
N SER A 148 -9.81 4.52 18.51
CA SER A 148 -10.92 3.80 19.16
C SER A 148 -11.93 3.21 18.16
N ILE A 149 -12.07 3.80 16.98
CA ILE A 149 -13.00 3.36 15.94
C ILE A 149 -12.37 2.32 15.01
N TYR A 150 -11.14 2.58 14.54
CA TYR A 150 -10.55 1.84 13.43
C TYR A 150 -9.62 0.70 13.85
N THR A 151 -9.32 0.58 15.15
CA THR A 151 -8.50 -0.53 15.69
C THR A 151 -9.30 -1.53 16.54
N ASN A 152 -10.63 -1.33 16.64
CA ASN A 152 -11.54 -2.20 17.37
C ASN A 152 -12.58 -2.82 16.41
N PRO A 153 -13.26 -3.90 16.82
CA PRO A 153 -14.39 -4.43 16.05
C PRO A 153 -15.45 -3.37 15.79
N PHE A 154 -15.98 -3.34 14.57
CA PHE A 154 -17.08 -2.43 14.24
C PHE A 154 -18.33 -2.80 15.03
N LYS A 155 -19.06 -1.76 15.45
CA LYS A 155 -20.30 -1.94 16.20
C LYS A 155 -21.36 -2.56 15.30
N LEU A 156 -21.82 -3.76 15.65
CA LEU A 156 -22.98 -4.39 15.03
C LEU A 156 -24.25 -3.90 15.72
N ALA A 157 -25.17 -3.30 14.95
CA ALA A 157 -26.52 -2.99 15.40
C ALA A 157 -27.47 -4.09 14.89
N ASP A 158 -27.58 -5.18 15.65
CA ASP A 158 -28.43 -6.32 15.27
C ASP A 158 -29.87 -6.11 15.75
N VAL A 159 -30.70 -5.57 14.85
CA VAL A 159 -32.11 -5.29 15.13
C VAL A 159 -32.98 -6.54 15.30
N THR A 160 -32.49 -7.72 14.91
CA THR A 160 -33.23 -8.98 15.13
C THR A 160 -33.34 -9.35 16.60
N THR A 161 -32.52 -8.74 17.45
CA THR A 161 -32.54 -8.90 18.91
C THR A 161 -33.60 -8.05 19.62
N LEU A 162 -34.31 -7.18 18.90
CA LEU A 162 -35.25 -6.22 19.49
C LEU A 162 -36.68 -6.78 19.67
N ASP A 163 -37.03 -7.86 18.96
CA ASP A 163 -38.37 -8.46 19.01
C ASP A 163 -38.45 -9.67 19.97
N GLY A 164 -37.86 -9.53 21.17
CA GLY A 164 -37.89 -10.51 22.26
C GLY A 164 -38.89 -10.19 23.36
#